data_AF-A0A564YWM0-F1
#
_entry.id   AF-A0A564YWM0-F1
#
_cell.length_a   1.000
_cell.length_b   1.000
_cell.length_c   1.000
_cell.angle_alpha   90.00
_cell.angle_beta   90.00
_cell.angle_gamma   90.00
#
_symmetry.space_group_name_H-M   'P 1'
#
loop_
_entity.id
_entity.type
_entity.pdbx_description
1 polymer ?
#
loop_
_entity_poly.entity_id
_entity_poly.type
_entity_poly.pdbx_seq_one_letter_code
_entity_poly.pdbx_strand_id
1 'polypeptide(L)'
;MHLVNFNSSGPLAECCRRKCCGFDNYQIGFHAESPTEVFKDQKIIYLSPDAPDPLIEVEKDVVYVVGGLIDESIEKGRSLDKATNLNVSAARLPIDEFAPADWNPQNRVKASALCINTLVEILLDVMHIKDWRQAFDKHLPHRHRTTTPARLEGS
;
A
#
# COMPACT_ATOMS: atom_id res chain seq x y z
N MET A 1 -3.79 -11.31 7.76
CA MET A 1 -3.41 -11.01 6.37
C MET A 1 -4.01 -12.07 5.47
N HIS A 2 -4.50 -11.70 4.28
CA HIS A 2 -5.16 -12.62 3.35
C HIS A 2 -4.67 -12.37 1.92
N LEU A 3 -4.48 -13.46 1.15
CA LEU A 3 -4.34 -13.42 -0.30
C LEU A 3 -5.69 -13.81 -0.92
N VAL A 4 -6.21 -12.93 -1.77
CA VAL A 4 -7.52 -13.06 -2.44
C VAL A 4 -7.33 -13.06 -3.95
N ASN A 5 -8.30 -13.58 -4.70
CA ASN A 5 -8.11 -13.96 -6.11
C ASN A 5 -6.88 -14.86 -6.31
N PHE A 6 -6.53 -15.66 -5.30
CA PHE A 6 -5.34 -16.50 -5.27
C PHE A 6 -5.71 -17.95 -5.54
N ASN A 7 -5.40 -18.42 -6.75
CA ASN A 7 -5.55 -19.83 -7.09
C ASN A 7 -4.36 -20.64 -6.54
N SER A 8 -4.59 -21.44 -5.49
CA SER A 8 -3.57 -22.29 -4.85
C SER A 8 -2.94 -23.35 -5.78
N SER A 9 -3.60 -23.66 -6.89
CA SER A 9 -3.11 -24.57 -7.93
C SER A 9 -2.56 -23.84 -9.16
N GLY A 10 -2.54 -22.50 -9.14
CA GLY A 10 -2.10 -21.68 -10.27
C GLY A 10 -0.58 -21.45 -10.31
N PRO A 11 -0.07 -20.84 -11.39
CA PRO A 11 1.36 -20.58 -11.58
C PRO A 11 1.97 -19.70 -10.49
N LEU A 12 1.21 -18.73 -9.97
CA LEU A 12 1.65 -17.87 -8.88
C LEU A 12 1.90 -18.68 -7.60
N ALA A 13 0.98 -19.57 -7.24
CA ALA A 13 1.13 -20.41 -6.06
C ALA A 13 2.30 -21.39 -6.18
N GLU A 14 2.51 -21.97 -7.38
CA GLU A 14 3.69 -22.78 -7.64
C GLU A 14 4.99 -21.96 -7.48
N CYS A 15 5.01 -20.73 -8.02
CA CYS A 15 6.15 -19.83 -7.84
C CYS A 15 6.42 -19.52 -6.36
N CYS A 16 5.37 -19.20 -5.60
CA CYS A 16 5.47 -18.97 -4.16
C CYS A 16 6.03 -20.18 -3.41
N ARG A 17 5.53 -21.40 -3.66
CA ARG A 17 6.07 -22.62 -3.03
C ARG A 17 7.54 -22.88 -3.38
N ARG A 18 7.96 -22.58 -4.61
CA ARG A 18 9.36 -22.73 -5.04
C ARG A 18 10.28 -21.67 -4.43
N LYS A 19 9.81 -20.44 -4.26
CA LYS A 19 10.63 -19.29 -3.82
C LYS A 19 10.58 -19.03 -2.32
N CYS A 20 9.50 -19.42 -1.67
CA CYS A 20 9.24 -19.20 -0.25
C CYS A 20 9.12 -20.56 0.46
N CYS A 21 10.13 -20.93 1.23
CA CYS A 21 10.13 -22.18 1.99
C CYS A 21 8.97 -22.17 3.01
N GLY A 22 8.19 -23.25 3.04
CA GLY A 22 7.07 -23.37 3.98
C GLY A 22 5.89 -22.45 3.69
N PHE A 23 5.75 -21.94 2.45
CA PHE A 23 4.66 -21.05 2.04
C PHE A 23 3.27 -21.54 2.47
N ASP A 24 2.99 -22.83 2.32
CA ASP A 24 1.69 -23.42 2.68
C ASP A 24 1.45 -23.45 4.21
N ASN A 25 2.50 -23.26 5.03
CA ASN A 25 2.43 -23.22 6.49
C ASN A 25 2.32 -21.78 7.04
N TYR A 26 2.32 -20.77 6.18
CA TYR A 26 2.19 -19.38 6.61
C TYR A 26 0.82 -19.15 7.26
N GLN A 27 0.80 -18.41 8.37
CA GLN A 27 -0.43 -18.10 9.11
C GLN A 27 -1.19 -16.94 8.45
N ILE A 28 -1.59 -17.14 7.19
CA ILE A 28 -2.37 -16.20 6.37
C ILE A 28 -3.51 -16.94 5.69
N GLY A 29 -4.61 -16.24 5.38
CA GLY A 29 -5.70 -16.86 4.62
C GLY A 29 -5.44 -16.83 3.11
N PHE A 30 -5.76 -17.92 2.42
CA PHE A 30 -5.69 -18.02 0.96
C PHE A 30 -7.10 -18.23 0.41
N HIS A 31 -7.53 -17.38 -0.51
CA HIS A 31 -8.88 -17.39 -1.07
C HIS A 31 -8.82 -17.24 -2.58
N ALA A 32 -9.55 -18.09 -3.31
CA ALA A 32 -9.66 -18.00 -4.77
C ALA A 32 -10.64 -16.89 -5.19
N GLU A 33 -11.54 -16.53 -4.29
CA GLU A 33 -12.62 -15.57 -4.44
C GLU A 33 -12.13 -14.12 -4.34
N SER A 34 -12.97 -13.19 -4.80
CA SER A 34 -12.68 -11.75 -4.73
C SER A 34 -12.80 -11.19 -3.30
N PRO A 35 -12.18 -10.03 -3.00
CA PRO A 35 -12.26 -9.43 -1.67
C PRO A 35 -13.70 -9.24 -1.17
N THR A 36 -14.61 -8.84 -2.06
CA THR A 36 -16.03 -8.60 -1.75
C THR A 36 -16.80 -9.89 -1.46
N GLU A 37 -16.38 -11.03 -2.01
CA GLU A 37 -16.97 -12.34 -1.71
C GLU A 37 -16.46 -12.94 -0.41
N VAL A 38 -15.18 -12.70 -0.07
CA VAL A 38 -14.57 -13.17 1.18
C VAL A 38 -15.03 -12.34 2.38
N PHE A 39 -15.17 -11.02 2.20
CA PHE A 39 -15.46 -10.07 3.27
C PHE A 39 -16.79 -9.33 3.06
N LYS A 40 -17.87 -10.08 2.79
CA LYS A 40 -19.19 -9.55 2.36
C LYS A 40 -19.77 -8.44 3.24
N ASP A 41 -19.62 -8.56 4.56
CA ASP A 41 -20.25 -7.66 5.53
C ASP A 41 -19.28 -6.61 6.10
N GLN A 42 -18.10 -6.46 5.48
CA GLN A 42 -17.08 -5.52 5.94
C GLN A 42 -16.93 -4.35 4.97
N LYS A 43 -16.60 -3.18 5.52
CA LYS A 43 -16.19 -2.03 4.72
C LYS A 43 -14.86 -2.35 4.06
N ILE A 44 -14.82 -2.30 2.73
CA ILE A 44 -13.63 -2.56 1.93
C ILE A 44 -13.14 -1.24 1.34
N ILE A 45 -11.84 -0.95 1.52
CA ILE A 45 -11.15 0.17 0.88
C ILE A 45 -10.02 -0.36 0.02
N TYR A 46 -10.07 -0.10 -1.27
CA TYR A 46 -8.97 -0.40 -2.18
C TYR A 46 -7.92 0.70 -2.14
N LEU A 47 -6.68 0.34 -1.86
CA LEU A 47 -5.57 1.29 -1.86
C LEU A 47 -5.06 1.49 -3.29
N SER A 48 -5.10 2.73 -3.75
CA SER A 48 -4.65 3.11 -5.09
C SER A 48 -3.97 4.48 -5.05
N PRO A 49 -2.78 4.65 -5.64
CA PRO A 49 -2.14 5.97 -5.73
C PRO A 49 -2.94 6.95 -6.61
N ASP A 50 -3.80 6.44 -7.49
CA ASP A 50 -4.63 7.25 -8.40
C ASP A 50 -5.99 7.63 -7.79
N ALA A 51 -6.32 7.15 -6.58
CA ALA A 51 -7.57 7.50 -5.92
C ALA A 51 -7.62 9.00 -5.56
N PRO A 52 -8.79 9.65 -5.71
CA PRO A 52 -8.91 11.09 -5.46
C PRO A 52 -8.74 11.43 -3.98
N ASP A 53 -9.33 10.62 -3.11
CA ASP A 53 -9.42 10.90 -1.69
C ASP A 53 -8.26 10.25 -0.89
N PRO A 54 -7.63 10.99 0.03
CA PRO A 54 -6.61 10.46 0.92
C PRO A 54 -7.21 9.61 2.04
N LEU A 55 -6.51 8.54 2.42
CA LEU A 55 -6.83 7.76 3.63
C LEU A 55 -6.31 8.50 4.87
N ILE A 56 -7.17 9.29 5.51
CA ILE A 56 -6.79 10.09 6.68
C ILE A 56 -6.75 9.25 7.97
N GLU A 57 -7.62 8.25 8.10
CA GLU A 57 -7.68 7.40 9.29
C GLU A 57 -7.66 5.92 8.92
N VAL A 58 -6.86 5.15 9.69
CA VAL A 58 -6.82 3.69 9.59
C VAL A 58 -7.67 3.08 10.70
N GLU A 59 -8.83 2.57 10.30
CA GLU A 59 -9.86 1.96 11.14
C GLU A 59 -9.58 0.45 11.32
N LYS A 60 -9.87 -0.12 12.49
CA LYS A 60 -9.57 -1.54 12.79
C LYS A 60 -10.51 -2.52 12.09
N ASP A 61 -11.75 -2.11 11.85
CA ASP A 61 -12.82 -2.96 11.32
C ASP A 61 -13.03 -2.76 9.81
N VAL A 62 -11.99 -2.29 9.10
CA VAL A 62 -11.98 -2.02 7.67
C VAL A 62 -10.98 -2.93 6.96
N VAL A 63 -11.39 -3.51 5.84
CA VAL A 63 -10.55 -4.33 4.99
C VAL A 63 -9.84 -3.46 3.96
N TYR A 64 -8.54 -3.28 4.12
CA TYR A 64 -7.69 -2.57 3.17
C TYR A 64 -7.12 -3.54 2.12
N VAL A 65 -7.46 -3.32 0.86
CA VAL A 65 -7.02 -4.17 -0.27
C VAL A 65 -5.86 -3.50 -0.99
N VAL A 66 -4.76 -4.22 -1.14
CA VAL A 66 -3.55 -3.78 -1.85
C VAL A 66 -3.40 -4.62 -3.12
N GLY A 67 -3.07 -3.99 -4.24
CA GLY A 67 -2.80 -4.70 -5.49
C GLY A 67 -1.57 -5.61 -5.37
N GLY A 68 -1.71 -6.88 -5.76
CA GLY A 68 -0.61 -7.87 -5.71
C GLY A 68 0.32 -7.88 -6.94
N LEU A 69 0.03 -7.05 -7.96
CA LEU A 69 0.84 -6.95 -9.17
C LEU A 69 1.76 -5.73 -9.05
N ILE A 70 3.06 -5.97 -9.02
CA ILE A 70 4.10 -4.93 -9.10
C ILE A 70 4.73 -5.07 -10.49
N ASP A 71 4.16 -4.39 -11.48
CA ASP A 71 4.84 -4.21 -12.76
C ASP A 71 5.93 -3.14 -12.61
N GLU A 72 7.07 -3.30 -13.28
CA GLU A 72 8.10 -2.25 -13.34
C GLU A 72 7.59 -0.98 -14.08
N SER A 73 6.51 -1.14 -14.86
CA SER A 73 5.74 -0.07 -15.48
C SER A 73 4.53 0.31 -14.64
N ILE A 74 4.46 1.58 -14.23
CA ILE A 74 3.27 2.12 -13.57
C ILE A 74 2.15 2.26 -14.60
N GLU A 75 1.24 1.29 -14.60
CA GLU A 75 -0.03 1.41 -15.30
C GLU A 75 -1.04 2.13 -14.40
N LYS A 76 -1.21 3.43 -14.67
CA LYS A 76 -2.15 4.29 -13.96
C LYS A 76 -3.58 3.74 -14.06
N GLY A 77 -4.34 3.85 -12.98
CA GLY A 77 -5.77 3.61 -12.94
C GLY A 77 -6.20 2.16 -12.68
N ARG A 78 -5.34 1.14 -12.86
CA ARG A 78 -5.77 -0.26 -12.77
C ARG A 78 -6.44 -0.64 -11.44
N SER A 79 -5.84 -0.27 -10.31
CA SER A 79 -6.40 -0.56 -8.98
C SER A 79 -7.65 0.28 -8.69
N LEU A 80 -7.72 1.51 -9.20
CA LEU A 80 -8.91 2.36 -9.08
C LEU A 80 -10.08 1.83 -9.92
N ASP A 81 -9.81 1.40 -11.14
CA ASP A 81 -10.78 0.75 -12.02
C ASP A 81 -11.28 -0.55 -11.40
N LYS A 82 -10.37 -1.34 -10.79
CA LYS A 82 -10.76 -2.56 -10.08
C LYS A 82 -11.67 -2.27 -8.90
N ALA A 83 -11.39 -1.23 -8.12
CA ALA A 83 -12.26 -0.79 -7.02
C ALA A 83 -13.65 -0.37 -7.53
N THR A 84 -13.68 0.44 -8.59
CA THR A 84 -14.91 0.89 -9.26
C THR A 84 -15.74 -0.29 -9.76
N ASN A 85 -15.10 -1.25 -10.44
CA ASN A 85 -15.75 -2.45 -10.97
C ASN A 85 -16.28 -3.38 -9.86
N LEU A 86 -15.66 -3.38 -8.68
CA LEU A 86 -16.13 -4.10 -7.51
C LEU A 86 -17.13 -3.31 -6.67
N ASN A 87 -17.43 -2.06 -7.05
CA ASN A 87 -18.29 -1.13 -6.34
C ASN A 87 -17.86 -0.92 -4.86
N VAL A 88 -16.55 -0.79 -4.63
CA VAL A 88 -15.96 -0.49 -3.32
C VAL A 88 -15.25 0.86 -3.32
N SER A 89 -15.10 1.47 -2.15
CA SER A 89 -14.36 2.72 -2.00
C SER A 89 -12.88 2.52 -2.33
N ALA A 90 -12.25 3.57 -2.86
CA ALA A 90 -10.82 3.62 -3.07
C ALA A 90 -10.22 4.83 -2.35
N ALA A 91 -9.00 4.68 -1.83
CA ALA A 91 -8.27 5.77 -1.20
C ALA A 91 -6.77 5.68 -1.51
N ARG A 92 -6.10 6.84 -1.59
CA ARG A 92 -4.64 6.92 -1.71
C ARG A 92 -4.00 7.11 -0.35
N LEU A 93 -2.72 6.77 -0.21
CA LEU A 93 -1.98 7.16 0.97
C LEU A 93 -1.89 8.69 1.04
N PRO A 94 -1.98 9.28 2.25
CA PRO A 94 -2.00 10.73 2.42
C PRO A 94 -0.58 11.33 2.39
N ILE A 95 0.21 10.95 1.38
CA ILE A 95 1.61 11.35 1.23
C ILE A 95 1.71 12.85 0.98
N ASP A 96 0.86 13.42 0.12
CA ASP A 96 0.87 14.86 -0.16
C ASP A 96 0.52 15.69 1.08
N GLU A 97 -0.25 15.12 2.02
CA GLU A 97 -0.70 15.76 3.24
C GLU A 97 0.31 15.66 4.40
N PHE A 98 1.02 14.53 4.52
CA PHE A 98 1.83 14.21 5.70
C PHE A 98 3.27 13.78 5.42
N ALA A 99 3.73 13.75 4.16
CA ALA A 99 5.14 13.49 3.90
C ALA A 99 6.04 14.55 4.58
N PRO A 100 7.24 14.15 5.03
CA PRO A 100 8.24 15.08 5.54
C PRO A 100 8.52 16.22 4.55
N ALA A 101 8.79 17.43 5.05
CA ALA A 101 8.99 18.60 4.21
C ALA A 101 10.24 18.49 3.30
N ASP A 102 11.22 17.70 3.71
CA ASP A 102 12.41 17.36 2.92
C ASP A 102 12.14 16.24 1.89
N TRP A 103 10.98 15.58 1.92
CA TRP A 103 10.62 14.55 0.95
C TRP A 103 10.13 15.17 -0.36
N ASN A 104 11.00 15.18 -1.38
CA ASN A 104 10.73 15.80 -2.67
C ASN A 104 11.22 14.91 -3.83
N PRO A 105 10.46 13.87 -4.20
CA PRO A 105 10.80 13.01 -5.33
C PRO A 105 10.66 13.76 -6.66
N GLN A 106 11.61 13.53 -7.58
CA GLN A 106 11.56 14.08 -8.94
C GLN A 106 10.31 13.65 -9.73
N ASN A 107 9.80 12.44 -9.46
CA ASN A 107 8.58 11.91 -10.06
C ASN A 107 7.62 11.47 -8.97
N ARG A 108 6.65 12.33 -8.62
CA ARG A 108 5.65 12.07 -7.57
C ARG A 108 4.79 10.85 -7.87
N VAL A 109 4.35 10.67 -9.11
CA VAL A 109 3.54 9.50 -9.52
C VAL A 109 4.27 8.21 -9.19
N LYS A 110 5.56 8.14 -9.53
CA LYS A 110 6.38 6.96 -9.24
C LYS A 110 6.69 6.80 -7.76
N ALA A 111 6.86 7.89 -7.03
CA ALA A 111 7.16 7.84 -5.61
C ALA A 111 5.93 7.47 -4.75
N SER A 112 4.73 7.77 -5.22
CA SER A 112 3.47 7.36 -4.57
C SER A 112 3.11 5.89 -4.83
N ALA A 113 3.69 5.27 -5.87
CA ALA A 113 3.57 3.84 -6.15
C ALA A 113 4.58 3.05 -5.29
N LEU A 114 4.24 2.85 -4.01
CA LEU A 114 5.08 2.13 -3.06
C LEU A 114 5.02 0.60 -3.25
N CYS A 115 6.12 -0.08 -2.92
CA CYS A 115 6.14 -1.54 -2.82
C CYS A 115 5.19 -2.02 -1.71
N ILE A 116 4.61 -3.21 -1.89
CA ILE A 116 3.63 -3.79 -0.94
C ILE A 116 4.19 -3.84 0.48
N ASN A 117 5.46 -4.24 0.66
CA ASN A 117 6.08 -4.32 1.98
C ASN A 117 6.11 -2.95 2.68
N THR A 118 6.56 -1.89 2.00
CA THR A 118 6.63 -0.53 2.53
C THR A 118 5.25 0.00 2.88
N LEU A 119 4.25 -0.26 2.04
CA LEU A 119 2.87 0.13 2.30
C LEU A 119 2.34 -0.57 3.57
N VAL A 120 2.57 -1.88 3.71
CA VAL A 120 2.14 -2.63 4.90
C VAL A 120 2.85 -2.12 6.15
N GLU A 121 4.16 -1.85 6.09
CA GLU A 121 4.92 -1.26 7.20
C GLU A 121 4.38 0.10 7.64
N ILE A 122 4.04 0.97 6.69
CA ILE A 122 3.40 2.27 6.97
C ILE A 122 2.05 2.08 7.67
N LEU A 123 1.18 1.21 7.14
CA LEU A 123 -0.14 0.99 7.74
C LEU A 123 -0.04 0.44 9.17
N LEU A 124 0.88 -0.49 9.41
CA LEU A 124 1.11 -1.05 10.74
C LEU A 124 1.59 0.02 11.74
N ASP A 125 2.54 0.86 11.35
CA ASP A 125 3.04 1.94 12.21
C ASP A 125 1.96 2.99 12.49
N VAL A 126 1.15 3.37 11.48
CA VAL A 126 0.03 4.29 11.68
C VAL A 126 -1.06 3.68 12.58
N MET A 127 -1.34 2.38 12.45
CA MET A 127 -2.29 1.71 13.34
C MET A 127 -1.84 1.74 14.81
N HIS A 128 -0.53 1.67 15.05
CA HIS A 128 0.05 1.68 16.40
C HIS A 128 0.24 3.09 16.97
N ILE A 129 0.81 4.01 16.18
CA ILE A 129 1.25 5.34 16.63
C ILE A 129 0.19 6.42 16.35
N LYS A 130 -0.71 6.17 15.39
CA LYS A 130 -1.74 7.11 14.92
C LYS A 130 -1.17 8.43 14.38
N ASP A 131 0.04 8.37 13.81
CA ASP A 131 0.71 9.52 13.20
C ASP A 131 1.31 9.17 11.84
N TRP A 132 0.73 9.72 10.78
CA TRP A 132 1.21 9.56 9.41
C TRP A 132 2.59 10.15 9.17
N ARG A 133 2.93 11.28 9.81
CA ARG A 133 4.22 11.94 9.59
C ARG A 133 5.36 11.06 10.07
N GLN A 134 5.22 10.48 11.27
CA GLN A 134 6.22 9.58 11.83
C GLN A 134 6.36 8.29 11.00
N ALA A 135 5.25 7.70 10.56
CA ALA A 135 5.29 6.51 9.72
C ALA A 135 5.97 6.79 8.37
N PHE A 136 5.66 7.93 7.74
CA PHE A 136 6.30 8.32 6.48
C PHE A 136 7.77 8.68 6.63
N ASP A 137 8.15 9.38 7.70
CA ASP A 137 9.55 9.69 7.99
C ASP A 137 10.40 8.41 8.08
N LYS A 138 9.87 7.38 8.74
CA LYS A 138 10.55 6.09 8.91
C LYS A 138 10.65 5.27 7.63
N HIS A 139 9.58 5.22 6.82
CA HIS A 139 9.44 4.22 5.76
C HIS A 139 9.56 4.74 4.33
N LEU A 140 9.37 6.05 4.09
CA LEU A 140 9.52 6.59 2.75
C LEU A 140 11.00 6.53 2.29
N PRO A 141 11.27 6.32 0.99
CA PRO A 141 12.64 6.14 0.53
C PRO A 141 13.50 7.40 0.75
N HIS A 142 14.56 7.26 1.53
CA HIS A 142 15.49 8.35 1.88
C HIS A 142 16.14 9.03 0.67
N ARG A 143 16.32 8.32 -0.45
CA ARG A 143 16.84 8.87 -1.72
C ARG A 143 15.98 10.02 -2.30
N HIS A 144 14.75 10.19 -1.82
CA HIS A 144 13.86 11.28 -2.22
C HIS A 144 13.90 12.46 -1.25
N ARG A 145 14.70 12.38 -0.18
CA ARG A 145 14.94 13.51 0.71
C ARG A 145 15.92 14.49 0.08
N THR A 146 15.62 15.78 0.17
CA THR A 146 16.54 16.85 -0.16
C THR A 146 17.40 17.16 1.06
N THR A 147 18.70 17.30 0.86
CA THR A 147 19.55 17.89 1.89
C THR A 147 19.09 19.33 2.07
N THR A 148 18.45 19.64 3.21
CA THR A 148 18.21 21.04 3.57
C THR A 148 19.59 21.71 3.60
N PRO A 149 19.84 22.82 2.86
CA PRO A 149 21.08 23.54 3.00
C PRO A 149 21.18 23.92 4.48
N ALA A 150 22.27 23.52 5.15
CA ALA A 150 22.55 23.96 6.49
C ALA A 150 22.37 25.48 6.50
N ARG A 151 21.38 25.95 7.25
CA ARG A 151 21.12 27.38 7.42
C ARG A 151 22.45 27.96 7.88
N LEU A 152 23.06 28.77 7.03
CA LEU A 152 24.17 29.62 7.40
C LEU A 152 23.61 30.55 8.49
N GLU A 153 23.76 30.14 9.74
CA GLU A 153 23.63 31.00 10.91
C GLU A 153 24.71 32.06 10.73
N GLY A 154 24.28 33.20 10.20
CA GLY A 154 25.12 34.36 10.02
C GLY A 154 25.16 35.18 11.30
N SER A 155 26.36 35.76 11.49
CA SER A 155 26.74 36.90 12.36
C SER A 155 27.09 36.58 13.81
#